data_AF-A0A8B8J5L8-F1
#
_entry.id   AF-A0A8B8J5L8-F1
#
_cell.length_a   1.000
_cell.length_b   1.000
_cell.length_c   1.000
_cell.angle_alpha   90.00
_cell.angle_beta   90.00
_cell.angle_gamma   90.00
#
_symmetry.space_group_name_H-M   'P 1'
#
loop_
_entity.id
_entity.type
_entity.pdbx_description
1 polymer ?
#
loop_
_entity_poly.entity_id
_entity_poly.type
_entity_poly.pdbx_seq_one_letter_code
_entity_poly.pdbx_strand_id
1 'polypeptide(L)'
;MCAVGSEMVMVDGVPFPPEVTIAKPLALLGHGITDIEIHFLQIKYNAIGIYMEKHIVEHLGNWRGKKGAELAKDNLFFEALVAGEHNVAT
;
A
#
# COMPACT_ATOMS: atom_id res chain seq x y z
N MET A 1 -13.97 -3.20 -24.98
CA MET A 1 -13.76 -1.75 -24.78
C MET A 1 -12.40 -1.57 -24.14
N CYS A 2 -11.49 -0.81 -24.76
CA CYS A 2 -10.12 -0.61 -24.29
C CYS A 2 -10.13 0.30 -23.06
N ALA A 3 -9.62 -0.18 -21.92
CA ALA A 3 -9.44 0.65 -20.74
C ALA A 3 -8.34 1.70 -21.03
N VAL A 4 -8.62 2.96 -20.70
CA VAL A 4 -7.61 4.02 -20.63
C VAL A 4 -6.59 3.58 -19.58
N GLY A 5 -5.44 3.11 -20.04
CA GLY A 5 -4.37 2.60 -19.18
C GLY A 5 -3.78 3.74 -18.38
N SER A 6 -4.19 3.88 -17.12
CA SER A 6 -3.49 4.70 -16.14
C SER A 6 -2.02 4.33 -16.12
N GLU A 7 -1.13 5.33 -16.12
CA GLU A 7 0.31 5.14 -16.05
C GLU A 7 0.68 4.23 -14.87
N MET A 8 1.47 3.17 -15.14
CA MET A 8 1.87 2.20 -14.12
C MET A 8 2.78 2.88 -13.09
N VAL A 9 2.65 2.52 -11.82
CA VAL A 9 3.55 2.96 -10.76
C VAL A 9 4.81 2.09 -10.79
N MET A 10 5.96 2.70 -11.08
CA MET A 10 7.24 1.99 -11.17
C MET A 10 7.90 1.90 -9.79
N VAL A 11 8.02 0.69 -9.25
CA VAL A 11 8.66 0.40 -7.96
C VAL A 11 9.95 -0.37 -8.25
N ASP A 12 11.09 0.33 -8.17
CA ASP A 12 12.40 -0.24 -8.50
C ASP A 12 12.46 -0.90 -9.90
N GLY A 13 11.80 -0.29 -10.88
CA GLY A 13 11.70 -0.83 -12.24
C GLY A 13 10.62 -1.89 -12.45
N VAL A 14 9.94 -2.33 -11.38
CA VAL A 14 8.80 -3.25 -11.45
C VAL A 14 7.49 -2.45 -11.59
N PRO A 15 6.67 -2.71 -12.61
CA PRO A 15 5.44 -1.97 -12.83
C PRO A 15 4.29 -2.50 -11.95
N PHE A 16 3.65 -1.62 -11.19
CA PHE A 16 2.44 -1.90 -10.42
C PHE A 16 1.26 -1.10 -11.00
N PRO A 17 0.12 -1.74 -11.30
CA PRO A 17 -1.08 -0.99 -11.69
C PRO A 17 -1.56 -0.10 -10.51
N PRO A 18 -2.07 1.12 -10.76
CA PRO A 18 -2.56 1.97 -9.69
C PRO A 18 -3.88 1.47 -9.07
N GLU A 19 -4.61 0.58 -9.76
CA GLU A 19 -5.83 -0.05 -9.28
C GLU A 19 -5.91 -1.48 -9.82
N VAL A 20 -6.37 -2.42 -9.00
CA VAL A 20 -6.64 -3.81 -9.39
C VAL A 20 -8.08 -4.17 -9.04
N THR A 21 -8.69 -5.05 -9.83
CA THR A 21 -10.03 -5.57 -9.57
C THR A 21 -9.95 -7.06 -9.33
N ILE A 22 -10.30 -7.50 -8.12
CA ILE A 22 -10.47 -8.93 -7.80
C ILE A 22 -11.97 -9.21 -7.70
N ALA A 23 -12.59 -8.81 -6.59
CA ALA A 23 -14.05 -8.76 -6.43
C ALA A 23 -14.58 -7.31 -6.45
N LYS A 24 -13.76 -6.37 -6.00
CA LYS A 24 -14.02 -4.93 -5.98
C LYS A 24 -12.74 -4.17 -6.41
N PRO A 25 -12.85 -2.88 -6.78
CA PRO A 25 -11.68 -2.05 -7.09
C PRO A 25 -10.84 -1.77 -5.84
N LEU A 26 -9.56 -2.10 -5.90
CA LEU A 26 -8.56 -1.86 -4.85
C LEU A 26 -7.49 -0.92 -5.39
N ALA A 27 -7.25 0.19 -4.68
CA ALA A 27 -6.22 1.17 -5.06
C ALA A 27 -4.87 0.81 -4.44
N LEU A 28 -3.80 1.08 -5.18
CA LEU A 28 -2.43 1.01 -4.65
C LEU A 28 -2.23 2.14 -3.64
N LEU A 29 -2.23 1.83 -2.35
CA LEU A 29 -2.09 2.83 -1.26
C LEU A 29 -0.68 2.85 -0.64
N GLY A 30 0.09 1.78 -0.82
CA GLY A 30 1.47 1.71 -0.37
C GLY A 30 2.32 0.91 -1.34
N HIS A 31 3.57 1.30 -1.52
CA HIS A 31 4.52 0.53 -2.31
C HIS A 31 5.94 0.68 -1.75
N GLY A 32 6.78 -0.32 -1.96
CA GLY A 32 8.14 -0.32 -1.45
C GLY A 32 8.95 -1.52 -1.91
N ILE A 33 10.14 -1.68 -1.36
CA ILE A 33 11.00 -2.83 -1.60
C ILE A 33 11.36 -3.49 -0.27
N THR A 34 11.65 -4.78 -0.33
CA THR A 34 12.40 -5.48 0.72
C THR A 34 13.78 -5.79 0.20
N ASP A 35 14.80 -5.33 0.90
CA ASP A 35 16.20 -5.58 0.60
C ASP A 35 16.93 -6.20 1.80
N ILE A 36 18.12 -6.74 1.53
CA ILE A 36 19.06 -7.21 2.53
C ILE A 36 20.39 -6.53 2.27
N GLU A 37 20.98 -5.96 3.31
CA GLU A 37 22.32 -5.41 3.25
C GLU A 37 23.35 -6.47 3.62
N ILE A 38 24.32 -6.69 2.73
CA ILE A 38 25.46 -7.59 2.94
C ILE A 38 26.74 -6.77 2.79
N HIS A 39 27.39 -6.47 3.92
CA HIS A 39 28.53 -5.55 4.01
C HIS A 39 28.21 -4.16 3.46
N PHE A 40 28.55 -3.90 2.19
CA PHE A 40 28.33 -2.63 1.49
C PHE A 40 27.39 -2.77 0.28
N LEU A 41 26.87 -3.97 0.03
CA LEU A 41 25.94 -4.26 -1.06
C LEU A 41 24.51 -4.29 -0.54
N GLN A 42 23.62 -3.56 -1.21
CA GLN A 42 22.17 -3.63 -1.00
C GLN A 42 21.58 -4.57 -2.04
N ILE A 43 21.07 -5.72 -1.59
CA ILE A 43 20.45 -6.72 -2.44
C ILE A 43 18.94 -6.55 -2.35
N LYS A 44 18.32 -6.08 -3.44
CA LYS A 44 16.87 -5.90 -3.51
C LYS A 44 16.21 -7.21 -3.92
N TYR A 45 15.30 -7.71 -3.08
CA TYR A 45 14.65 -9.01 -3.30
C TYR A 45 13.27 -8.87 -3.94
N ASN A 46 12.40 -8.06 -3.34
CA ASN A 46 11.01 -7.93 -3.78
C ASN A 46 10.64 -6.46 -3.90
N ALA A 47 9.85 -6.15 -4.92
CA ALA A 47 8.99 -4.98 -4.92
C ALA A 47 7.60 -5.38 -4.39
N ILE A 48 7.02 -4.55 -3.54
CA ILE A 48 5.75 -4.81 -2.86
C ILE A 48 4.80 -3.66 -3.17
N GLY A 49 3.56 -3.99 -3.51
CA GLY A 49 2.44 -3.06 -3.62
C GLY A 49 1.30 -3.52 -2.70
N ILE A 50 0.78 -2.61 -1.89
CA ILE A 50 -0.32 -2.83 -0.95
C ILE A 50 -1.57 -2.19 -1.54
N TYR A 51 -2.56 -3.04 -1.85
CA TYR A 51 -3.83 -2.66 -2.45
C TYR A 51 -4.96 -2.80 -1.43
N MET A 52 -5.75 -1.75 -1.29
CA MET A 52 -6.82 -1.66 -0.29
C MET A 52 -8.02 -0.90 -0.87
N GLU A 53 -9.19 -1.11 -0.28
CA GLU A 53 -10.38 -0.33 -0.67
C GLU A 53 -10.22 1.13 -0.20
N LYS A 54 -10.62 2.10 -1.04
CA LYS A 54 -10.48 3.53 -0.70
C LYS A 54 -11.27 3.93 0.57
N HIS A 55 -12.28 3.13 0.95
CA HIS A 55 -13.11 3.38 2.13
C HIS A 55 -12.39 3.08 3.45
N ILE A 56 -11.20 2.45 3.44
CA ILE A 56 -10.41 2.19 4.66
C ILE A 56 -10.13 3.47 5.47
N VAL A 57 -10.10 4.63 4.81
CA VAL A 57 -9.94 5.95 5.45
C VAL A 57 -11.07 6.28 6.43
N GLU A 58 -12.25 5.70 6.27
CA GLU A 58 -13.39 5.86 7.19
C GLU A 58 -13.10 5.19 8.54
N HIS A 59 -12.36 4.08 8.53
CA HIS A 59 -11.92 3.37 9.74
C HIS A 59 -10.74 4.04 10.45
N LEU A 60 -10.06 4.99 9.78
CA LEU A 60 -8.85 5.66 10.27
C LEU A 60 -9.10 7.11 10.73
N GLY A 61 -10.35 7.44 11.12
CA GLY A 61 -10.76 8.79 11.49
C GLY A 61 -9.90 9.46 12.58
N ASN A 62 -9.38 8.69 13.54
CA ASN A 62 -8.51 9.19 14.63
C ASN A 62 -7.15 9.73 14.14
N TRP A 63 -6.77 9.41 12.89
CA TRP A 63 -5.52 9.83 12.28
C TRP A 63 -5.71 10.94 11.23
N ARG A 64 -6.93 11.45 11.08
CA ARG A 64 -7.24 12.56 10.17
C ARG A 64 -6.40 13.80 10.53
N GLY A 65 -5.77 14.38 9.52
CA GLY A 65 -4.98 15.61 9.66
C GLY A 65 -3.55 15.40 10.17
N LYS A 66 -3.18 14.19 10.61
CA LYS A 66 -1.78 13.85 10.88
C LYS A 66 -0.99 13.82 9.58
N LYS A 67 0.28 14.24 9.64
CA LYS A 67 1.18 14.19 8.47
C LYS A 67 1.62 12.75 8.21
N GLY A 68 1.93 12.40 6.95
CA GLY A 68 2.44 11.07 6.61
C GLY A 68 3.67 10.64 7.43
N ALA A 69 4.58 11.58 7.73
CA ALA A 69 5.76 11.32 8.58
C ALA A 69 5.43 11.03 10.05
N GLU A 70 4.27 11.49 10.54
CA GLU A 70 3.77 11.17 11.88
C GLU A 70 3.10 9.80 11.88
N LEU A 71 2.30 9.50 10.85
CA LEU A 71 1.68 8.19 10.66
C LEU A 71 2.71 7.07 10.54
N ALA A 72 3.80 7.31 9.81
CA ALA A 72 4.88 6.35 9.60
C ALA A 72 5.60 5.92 10.90
N LYS A 73 5.42 6.66 11.99
CA LYS A 73 6.02 6.37 13.31
C LYS A 73 5.00 5.87 14.33
N ASP A 74 3.72 5.79 13.95
CA ASP A 74 2.62 5.45 14.83
C ASP A 74 2.23 3.98 14.64
N ASN A 75 2.73 3.09 15.49
CA ASN A 75 2.42 1.65 15.36
C ASN A 75 0.91 1.38 15.50
N LEU A 76 0.18 2.17 16.29
CA LEU A 76 -1.26 2.02 16.45
C LEU A 76 -2.02 2.35 15.16
N PHE A 77 -1.47 3.22 14.31
CA PHE A 77 -2.02 3.46 12.97
C PHE A 77 -1.97 2.19 12.12
N PHE A 78 -0.82 1.51 12.08
CA PHE A 78 -0.67 0.29 11.29
C PHE A 78 -1.46 -0.88 11.86
N GLU A 79 -1.56 -1.00 13.19
CA GLU A 79 -2.44 -1.98 13.83
C GLU A 79 -3.91 -1.75 13.46
N ALA A 80 -4.38 -0.50 13.49
CA ALA A 80 -5.73 -0.14 13.07
C ALA A 80 -5.97 -0.38 11.58
N LEU A 81 -4.98 -0.11 10.73
CA LEU A 81 -5.02 -0.37 9.28
C LEU A 81 -5.20 -1.86 9.00
N VAL A 82 -4.40 -2.71 9.65
CA VAL A 82 -4.48 -4.18 9.50
C VAL A 82 -5.81 -4.71 10.05
N ALA A 83 -6.29 -4.18 11.18
CA ALA A 83 -7.55 -4.60 11.77
C ALA A 83 -8.78 -4.16 10.95
N GLY A 84 -8.75 -2.97 10.35
CA GLY A 84 -9.85 -2.43 9.54
C GLY A 84 -10.09 -3.23 8.25
N GLU A 85 -9.03 -3.74 7.63
CA GLU A 85 -9.11 -4.64 6.46
C GLU A 85 -9.66 -6.03 6.83
N HIS A 86 -9.52 -6.46 8.08
CA HIS A 86 -9.90 -7.81 8.52
C HIS A 86 -11.42 -8.07 8.60
N ASN A 87 -12.25 -7.06 8.32
CA ASN A 87 -13.72 -7.18 8.27
C ASN A 87 -14.29 -7.51 6.88
N VAL A 88 -13.45 -7.76 5.87
CA VAL A 88 -13.88 -8.26 4.54
C VAL A 88 -13.43 -9.71 4.35
N ALA A 89 -13.88 -10.61 5.25
CA ALA A 89 -14.06 -12.04 5.02
C ALA A 89 -14.49 -12.72 6.32
N THR A 90 -15.76 -12.61 6.69
CA THR A 90 -16.49 -13.69 7.36
C THR A 90 -17.98 -13.55 7.08
#